data_AF-G0UY44-F1
#
_entry.id   AF-G0UY44-F1
#
_cell.length_a   1.000
_cell.length_b   1.000
_cell.length_c   1.000
_cell.angle_alpha   90.00
_cell.angle_beta   90.00
_cell.angle_gamma   90.00
#
_symmetry.space_group_name_H-M   'P 1'
#
loop_
_entity.id
_entity.type
_entity.pdbx_description
1 polymer ?
#
loop_
_entity_poly.entity_id
_entity_poly.type
_entity_poly.pdbx_seq_one_letter_code
_entity_poly.pdbx_strand_id
1 'polypeptide(L)'
;MMINIIDHSFFFTSLERDCIAHADTCVETRPGSFVTSLFHSLWYFLDCALVPETVAPNAITLAGLMASIQSYQIVNEYYDGNCSTKDFTGYAPILLSCLLCVVAIICGALDGVHAKRCRSATPLGDIFARVCSSILRIFFALTLMKAFCVDNILTQWYVLMVLQLIEFNTVLGRISAENLEGAKFKSLVYHITYWFRDSELSFLILCALIARVVFPGHALYFPTSVNILRNCFAALVVVSFTNVVLLKMKSRYKVAIAVCLATRVVPLFNILPFTNNSVFSLLSGSLAIALLSIEMHVSNVAQRRVHAAVICICVGSVLNDVLSIAASVLYIVGMLADLSYSTRIPLFVPVKNVFCDGVFDLCHAGHKNFLQNALVHGNRLVVGVCGDDECEVYKRRPIMTTAERVNEVKMCKFVSQVIPNSPVSGITEEMIKRYNIHVVVCGDEYNHPDDKYYAVPRRMGILRTAPRTDGISTSELIARIRAENDADLAAKDKARNRQAVPEGSQLQ
;
A
#
# COMPACT_ATOMS: atom_id res chain seq x y z
N MET A 1 19.68 -28.06 -6.91
CA MET A 1 18.24 -28.40 -6.86
C MET A 1 17.64 -27.59 -5.71
N MET A 2 17.24 -26.34 -5.97
CA MET A 2 16.66 -25.48 -4.94
C MET A 2 15.32 -26.08 -4.54
N ILE A 3 15.19 -26.43 -3.26
CA ILE A 3 13.91 -26.73 -2.65
C ILE A 3 13.15 -25.41 -2.67
N ASN A 4 12.34 -25.22 -3.72
CA ASN A 4 11.23 -24.28 -3.72
C ASN A 4 10.33 -24.74 -2.58
N ILE A 5 10.54 -24.19 -1.38
CA ILE A 5 9.48 -24.13 -0.39
C ILE A 5 8.40 -23.32 -1.09
N ILE A 6 7.41 -24.06 -1.51
CA ILE A 6 6.22 -23.60 -2.18
C ILE A 6 5.55 -22.59 -1.24
N ASP A 7 5.86 -21.32 -1.45
CA ASP A 7 5.14 -20.20 -0.86
C ASP A 7 4.03 -19.84 -1.85
N HIS A 8 3.03 -20.74 -1.95
CA HIS A 8 1.85 -20.55 -2.81
C HIS A 8 0.93 -19.49 -2.21
N SER A 9 1.37 -18.24 -2.19
CA SER A 9 0.40 -17.14 -2.20
C SER A 9 -0.28 -17.14 -3.57
N PHE A 10 -1.61 -17.10 -3.56
CA PHE A 10 -2.42 -17.03 -4.77
C PHE A 10 -2.16 -15.73 -5.55
N PHE A 11 -1.81 -14.64 -4.85
CA PHE A 11 -1.75 -13.31 -5.45
C PHE A 11 -0.33 -12.84 -5.77
N PHE A 12 0.68 -13.18 -4.96
CA PHE A 12 2.03 -12.62 -5.07
C PHE A 12 3.15 -13.62 -4.79
N THR A 13 4.17 -13.61 -5.65
CA THR A 13 5.46 -14.26 -5.41
C THR A 13 6.26 -13.55 -4.32
N SER A 14 7.33 -14.16 -3.81
CA SER A 14 8.20 -13.54 -2.80
C SER A 14 8.84 -12.24 -3.30
N LEU A 15 9.32 -12.22 -4.55
CA LEU A 15 9.92 -11.03 -5.16
C LEU A 15 8.92 -9.88 -5.29
N GLU A 16 7.69 -10.17 -5.74
CA GLU A 16 6.64 -9.15 -5.88
C GLU A 16 6.25 -8.55 -4.53
N ARG A 17 6.25 -9.35 -3.47
CA ARG A 17 6.01 -8.89 -2.10
C ARG A 17 7.12 -7.96 -1.61
N ASP A 18 8.38 -8.30 -1.87
CA ASP A 18 9.53 -7.45 -1.52
C ASP A 18 9.46 -6.10 -2.24
N CYS A 19 9.04 -6.08 -3.52
CA CYS A 19 8.82 -4.85 -4.26
C CYS A 19 7.76 -3.95 -3.58
N ILE A 20 6.63 -4.52 -3.15
CA ILE A 20 5.57 -3.76 -2.47
C ILE A 20 6.04 -3.28 -1.09
N ALA A 21 6.70 -4.13 -0.32
CA ALA A 21 7.14 -3.82 1.05
C ALA A 21 8.17 -2.69 1.11
N HIS A 22 8.89 -2.45 0.00
CA HIS A 22 9.91 -1.42 -0.14
C HIS A 22 9.51 -0.27 -1.09
N ALA A 23 8.27 -0.26 -1.58
CA ALA A 23 7.79 0.83 -2.40
C ALA A 23 7.70 2.13 -1.59
N ASP A 24 8.04 3.25 -2.21
CA ASP A 24 7.89 4.57 -1.57
C ASP A 24 6.42 4.85 -1.29
N THR A 25 6.14 5.39 -0.09
CA THR A 25 4.76 5.75 0.25
C THR A 25 4.35 7.04 -0.44
N CYS A 26 3.10 7.06 -0.87
CA CYS A 26 2.48 8.19 -1.55
C CYS A 26 2.26 9.40 -0.64
N VAL A 27 2.24 9.19 0.68
CA VAL A 27 2.11 10.24 1.70
C VAL A 27 3.33 11.17 1.71
N GLU A 28 4.51 10.64 1.39
CA GLU A 28 5.78 11.38 1.45
C GLU A 28 6.19 12.00 0.11
N THR A 29 5.69 11.45 -1.00
CA THR A 29 6.16 11.77 -2.36
C THR A 29 5.22 12.61 -3.21
N ARG A 30 3.93 12.75 -2.84
CA ARG A 30 2.93 13.41 -3.69
C ARG A 30 2.85 14.93 -3.48
N PRO A 31 2.83 15.76 -4.55
CA PRO A 31 2.43 17.16 -4.43
C PRO A 31 0.98 17.25 -3.92
N GLY A 32 0.73 18.08 -2.90
CA GLY A 32 -0.55 18.14 -2.16
C GLY A 32 -1.67 18.82 -2.94
N SER A 33 -2.82 18.13 -3.11
CA SER A 33 -3.95 18.55 -3.98
C SER A 33 -4.40 19.98 -3.68
N PHE A 34 -5.10 20.64 -4.61
CA PHE A 34 -5.59 21.99 -4.36
C PHE A 34 -6.49 22.01 -3.11
N VAL A 35 -7.47 21.09 -3.03
CA VAL A 35 -8.32 20.91 -1.84
C VAL A 35 -7.50 20.53 -0.62
N THR A 36 -6.56 19.59 -0.73
CA THR A 36 -5.70 19.19 0.39
C THR A 36 -4.87 20.36 0.93
N SER A 37 -4.34 21.20 0.04
CA SER A 37 -3.52 22.37 0.37
C SER A 37 -4.37 23.47 1.02
N LEU A 38 -5.54 23.76 0.44
CA LEU A 38 -6.46 24.78 0.94
C LEU A 38 -6.96 24.47 2.36
N PHE A 39 -7.26 23.20 2.64
CA PHE A 39 -7.83 22.78 3.92
C PHE A 39 -6.83 22.07 4.85
N HIS A 40 -5.53 22.05 4.52
CA HIS A 40 -4.52 21.30 5.29
C HIS A 40 -4.54 21.65 6.79
N SER A 41 -4.58 22.95 7.12
CA SER A 41 -4.61 23.41 8.51
C SER A 41 -5.85 22.93 9.26
N LEU A 42 -7.00 22.88 8.58
CA LEU A 42 -8.24 22.35 9.15
C LEU A 42 -8.13 20.83 9.38
N TRP A 43 -7.63 20.08 8.40
CA TRP A 43 -7.46 18.63 8.53
C TRP A 43 -6.50 18.28 9.66
N TYR A 44 -5.37 18.98 9.75
CA TYR A 44 -4.41 18.78 10.83
C TYR A 44 -4.99 19.10 12.21
N PHE A 45 -5.76 20.19 12.30
CA PHE A 45 -6.45 20.53 13.55
C PHE A 45 -7.46 19.46 13.97
N LEU A 46 -8.30 19.01 13.02
CA LEU A 46 -9.31 17.98 13.29
C LEU A 46 -8.67 16.63 13.67
N ASP A 47 -7.58 16.25 13.02
CA ASP A 47 -6.80 15.05 13.36
C ASP A 47 -6.27 15.10 14.80
N CYS A 48 -5.69 16.24 15.20
CA CYS A 48 -5.21 16.50 16.56
C CYS A 48 -6.33 16.51 17.61
N ALA A 49 -7.51 16.99 17.25
CA ALA A 49 -8.63 17.09 18.19
C ALA A 49 -9.43 15.78 18.33
N LEU A 50 -9.61 15.01 17.25
CA LEU A 50 -10.62 13.95 17.18
C LEU A 50 -10.05 12.54 17.05
N VAL A 51 -8.82 12.37 16.56
CA VAL A 51 -8.28 11.05 16.20
C VAL A 51 -7.10 10.69 17.12
N PRO A 52 -7.25 9.69 18.01
CA PRO A 52 -6.14 9.19 18.82
C PRO A 52 -5.07 8.49 17.97
N GLU A 53 -3.82 8.51 18.44
CA GLU A 53 -2.69 7.80 17.80
C GLU A 53 -2.87 6.27 17.73
N THR A 54 -3.79 5.72 18.52
CA THR A 54 -4.13 4.29 18.52
C THR A 54 -5.01 3.87 17.35
N VAL A 55 -5.57 4.82 16.60
CA VAL A 55 -6.43 4.54 15.44
C VAL A 55 -5.57 4.28 14.21
N ALA A 56 -5.83 3.19 13.49
CA ALA A 56 -5.14 2.92 12.23
C ALA A 56 -5.68 3.85 11.12
N PRO A 57 -4.82 4.45 10.26
CA PRO A 57 -5.25 5.29 9.14
C PRO A 57 -6.30 4.61 8.25
N ASN A 58 -6.11 3.32 7.95
CA ASN A 58 -7.04 2.53 7.14
C ASN A 58 -8.44 2.41 7.75
N ALA A 59 -8.56 2.44 9.09
CA ALA A 59 -9.86 2.42 9.75
C ALA A 59 -10.64 3.72 9.49
N ILE A 60 -9.94 4.86 9.42
CA ILE A 60 -10.50 6.16 9.06
C ILE A 60 -11.01 6.12 7.62
N THR A 61 -10.19 5.65 6.68
CA THR A 61 -10.59 5.55 5.27
C THR A 61 -11.78 4.62 5.08
N LEU A 62 -11.81 3.48 5.80
CA LEU A 62 -12.94 2.55 5.77
C LEU A 62 -14.21 3.19 6.33
N ALA A 63 -14.12 3.95 7.42
CA ALA A 63 -15.26 4.69 7.97
C ALA A 63 -15.84 5.68 6.94
N GLY A 64 -14.98 6.35 6.17
CA GLY A 64 -15.40 7.22 5.07
C GLY A 64 -16.15 6.47 3.96
N LEU A 65 -15.65 5.28 3.57
CA LEU A 65 -16.34 4.42 2.60
C LEU A 65 -17.72 4.01 3.13
N MET A 66 -17.81 3.57 4.39
CA MET A 66 -19.09 3.17 4.99
C MET A 66 -20.09 4.34 5.05
N ALA A 67 -19.63 5.54 5.40
CA ALA A 67 -20.46 6.75 5.39
C ALA A 67 -21.00 7.06 3.98
N SER A 68 -20.19 6.86 2.93
CA SER A 68 -20.62 7.05 1.54
C SER A 68 -21.69 6.05 1.09
N ILE A 69 -21.57 4.78 1.51
CA ILE A 69 -22.56 3.73 1.22
C ILE A 69 -23.87 4.05 1.93
N GLN A 70 -23.79 4.43 3.21
CA GLN A 70 -24.95 4.81 4.01
C GLN A 70 -25.65 6.06 3.44
N SER A 71 -24.86 7.02 2.95
CA SER A 71 -25.38 8.22 2.28
C SER A 71 -26.25 7.85 1.08
N TYR A 72 -25.77 6.97 0.20
CA TYR A 72 -26.56 6.50 -0.93
C TYR A 72 -27.81 5.73 -0.48
N GLN A 73 -27.70 4.84 0.50
CA GLN A 73 -28.85 4.07 1.01
C GLN A 73 -29.98 4.98 1.50
N ILE A 74 -29.65 6.01 2.28
CA ILE A 74 -30.63 6.96 2.82
C ILE A 74 -31.35 7.71 1.70
N VAL A 75 -30.62 8.24 0.71
CA VAL A 75 -31.25 8.96 -0.41
C VAL A 75 -32.04 8.01 -1.30
N ASN A 76 -31.56 6.78 -1.51
CA ASN A 76 -32.25 5.84 -2.38
C ASN A 76 -33.59 5.37 -1.79
N GLU A 77 -33.67 5.21 -0.47
CA GLU A 77 -34.85 4.66 0.21
C GLU A 77 -35.85 5.74 0.65
N TYR A 78 -35.38 6.92 1.09
CA TYR A 78 -36.24 7.91 1.75
C TYR A 78 -36.42 9.22 0.98
N TYR A 79 -35.68 9.46 -0.11
CA TYR A 79 -35.78 10.72 -0.85
C TYR A 79 -36.64 10.58 -2.12
N ASP A 80 -37.78 11.27 -2.08
CA ASP A 80 -38.81 11.23 -3.13
C ASP A 80 -38.61 12.30 -4.24
N GLY A 81 -37.48 13.01 -4.26
CA GLY A 81 -37.17 14.00 -5.31
C GLY A 81 -37.86 15.36 -5.17
N ASN A 82 -38.92 15.44 -4.37
CA ASN A 82 -39.67 16.67 -4.10
C ASN A 82 -39.02 17.51 -3.00
N CYS A 83 -38.23 18.52 -3.39
CA CYS A 83 -37.83 19.62 -2.50
C CYS A 83 -38.86 20.75 -2.45
N SER A 84 -40.17 20.42 -2.50
CA SER A 84 -41.21 21.45 -2.38
C SER A 84 -41.19 22.01 -0.96
N THR A 85 -40.95 23.31 -0.87
CA THR A 85 -40.64 24.04 0.35
C THR A 85 -41.80 24.01 1.34
N LYS A 86 -41.71 23.16 2.38
CA LYS A 86 -42.16 23.40 3.78
C LYS A 86 -42.09 22.17 4.69
N ASP A 87 -41.94 20.96 4.15
CA ASP A 87 -41.93 19.73 4.97
C ASP A 87 -40.50 19.24 5.25
N PHE A 88 -40.08 19.31 6.52
CA PHE A 88 -38.77 18.84 6.98
C PHE A 88 -38.51 17.36 6.64
N THR A 89 -39.56 16.55 6.58
CA THR A 89 -39.51 15.11 6.27
C THR A 89 -39.01 14.82 4.85
N GLY A 90 -39.33 15.67 3.87
CA GLY A 90 -38.87 15.49 2.48
C GLY A 90 -37.41 15.91 2.27
N TYR A 91 -36.89 16.80 3.11
CA TYR A 91 -35.54 17.36 2.97
C TYR A 91 -34.50 16.73 3.92
N ALA A 92 -34.94 16.11 5.01
CA ALA A 92 -34.06 15.46 5.97
C ALA A 92 -33.14 14.39 5.34
N PRO A 93 -33.60 13.51 4.42
CA PRO A 93 -32.75 12.49 3.82
C PRO A 93 -31.58 13.07 3.01
N ILE A 94 -31.82 14.11 2.21
CA ILE A 94 -30.78 14.76 1.40
C ILE A 94 -29.80 15.55 2.29
N LEU A 95 -30.27 16.20 3.34
CA LEU A 95 -29.41 16.89 4.31
C LEU A 95 -28.51 15.91 5.06
N LEU A 96 -29.05 14.80 5.55
CA LEU A 96 -28.30 13.75 6.24
C LEU A 96 -27.27 13.09 5.32
N SER A 97 -27.66 12.83 4.06
CA SER A 97 -26.75 12.35 3.04
C SER A 97 -25.61 13.32 2.75
N CYS A 98 -25.88 14.62 2.64
CA CYS A 98 -24.83 15.64 2.50
C CYS A 98 -23.88 15.61 3.70
N LEU A 99 -24.39 15.49 4.92
CA LEU A 99 -23.55 15.38 6.12
C LEU A 99 -22.66 14.13 6.08
N LEU A 100 -23.21 12.97 5.68
CA LEU A 100 -22.43 11.74 5.54
C LEU A 100 -21.37 11.83 4.42
N CYS A 101 -21.66 12.53 3.32
CA CYS A 101 -20.67 12.83 2.29
C CYS A 101 -19.55 13.76 2.79
N VAL A 102 -19.89 14.74 3.63
CA VAL A 102 -18.88 15.59 4.31
C VAL A 102 -18.00 14.72 5.21
N VAL A 103 -18.59 13.84 6.03
CA VAL A 103 -17.84 12.90 6.88
C VAL A 103 -16.92 12.03 6.03
N ALA A 104 -17.42 11.49 4.92
CA ALA A 104 -16.62 10.66 4.02
C ALA A 104 -15.42 11.41 3.40
N ILE A 105 -15.59 12.67 3.01
CA ILE A 105 -14.49 13.54 2.51
C ILE A 105 -13.49 13.83 3.63
N ILE A 106 -13.96 14.15 4.83
CA ILE A 106 -13.11 14.39 5.99
C ILE A 106 -12.26 13.14 6.26
N CYS A 107 -12.88 11.97 6.36
CA CYS A 107 -12.17 10.70 6.56
C CYS A 107 -11.12 10.44 5.47
N GLY A 108 -11.45 10.66 4.20
CA GLY A 108 -10.51 10.49 3.07
C GLY A 108 -9.41 11.56 2.98
N ALA A 109 -9.51 12.66 3.73
CA ALA A 109 -8.45 13.66 3.87
C ALA A 109 -7.60 13.40 5.13
N LEU A 110 -8.23 12.94 6.21
CA LEU A 110 -7.59 12.69 7.50
C LEU A 110 -6.66 11.48 7.46
N ASP A 111 -6.94 10.45 6.66
CA ASP A 111 -6.12 9.23 6.63
C ASP A 111 -4.63 9.49 6.35
N GLY A 112 -4.31 10.28 5.32
CA GLY A 112 -2.95 10.65 4.96
C GLY A 112 -2.31 11.62 5.95
N VAL A 113 -3.09 12.55 6.50
CA VAL A 113 -2.63 13.49 7.54
C VAL A 113 -2.26 12.73 8.81
N HIS A 114 -3.13 11.83 9.25
CA HIS A 114 -2.94 10.97 10.42
C HIS A 114 -1.76 10.03 10.25
N ALA A 115 -1.66 9.36 9.09
CA ALA A 115 -0.52 8.49 8.76
C ALA A 115 0.82 9.25 8.83
N LYS A 116 0.84 10.51 8.36
CA LYS A 116 2.03 11.37 8.41
C LYS A 116 2.34 11.82 9.84
N ARG A 117 1.34 12.26 10.60
CA ARG A 117 1.48 12.69 12.00
C ARG A 117 2.03 11.55 12.87
N CYS A 118 1.46 10.37 12.74
CA CYS A 118 1.85 9.20 13.51
C CYS A 118 3.06 8.45 12.93
N ARG A 119 3.63 8.89 11.79
CA ARG A 119 4.72 8.19 11.07
C ARG A 119 4.41 6.71 10.77
N SER A 120 3.14 6.42 10.48
CA SER A 120 2.61 5.07 10.28
C SER A 120 2.21 4.78 8.82
N ALA A 121 2.63 5.64 7.88
CA ALA A 121 2.40 5.46 6.46
C ALA A 121 3.05 4.15 5.95
N THR A 122 2.30 3.38 5.15
CA THR A 122 2.77 2.13 4.57
C THR A 122 2.27 1.95 3.14
N PRO A 123 2.99 1.17 2.30
CA PRO A 123 2.54 0.84 0.95
C PRO A 123 1.19 0.13 0.93
N LEU A 124 0.93 -0.74 1.92
CA LEU A 124 -0.36 -1.41 2.08
C LEU A 124 -1.48 -0.40 2.38
N GLY A 125 -1.21 0.60 3.22
CA GLY A 125 -2.16 1.69 3.49
C GLY A 125 -2.50 2.50 2.24
N ASP A 126 -1.52 2.77 1.38
CA ASP A 126 -1.75 3.47 0.11
C ASP A 126 -2.63 2.66 -0.86
N ILE A 127 -2.40 1.34 -0.94
CA ILE A 127 -3.25 0.43 -1.74
C ILE A 127 -4.66 0.39 -1.15
N PHE A 128 -4.79 0.27 0.17
CA PHE A 128 -6.07 0.24 0.86
C PHE A 128 -6.88 1.52 0.64
N ALA A 129 -6.24 2.68 0.77
CA ALA A 129 -6.88 3.98 0.55
C ALA A 129 -7.38 4.13 -0.89
N ARG A 130 -6.61 3.64 -1.87
CA ARG A 130 -7.04 3.61 -3.28
C ARG A 130 -8.27 2.73 -3.49
N VAL A 131 -8.29 1.53 -2.91
CA VAL A 131 -9.44 0.62 -2.99
C VAL A 131 -10.69 1.33 -2.46
N CYS A 132 -10.61 1.91 -1.26
CA CYS A 132 -11.74 2.60 -0.64
C CYS A 132 -12.19 3.81 -1.47
N SER A 133 -11.25 4.62 -1.96
CA SER A 133 -11.56 5.80 -2.77
C SER A 133 -12.23 5.46 -4.12
N SER A 134 -11.80 4.37 -4.78
CA SER A 134 -12.40 3.94 -6.04
C SER A 134 -13.85 3.46 -5.86
N ILE A 135 -14.14 2.78 -4.76
CA ILE A 135 -15.50 2.32 -4.42
C ILE A 135 -16.36 3.51 -3.93
N LEU A 136 -15.82 4.37 -3.07
CA LEU A 136 -16.50 5.55 -2.51
C LEU A 136 -17.06 6.45 -3.61
N ARG A 137 -16.29 6.65 -4.70
CA ARG A 137 -16.74 7.42 -5.87
C ARG A 137 -18.02 6.90 -6.51
N ILE A 138 -18.21 5.58 -6.56
CA ILE A 138 -19.42 4.98 -7.13
C ILE A 138 -20.63 5.44 -6.33
N PHE A 139 -20.55 5.35 -5.00
CA PHE A 139 -21.63 5.73 -4.10
C PHE A 139 -21.86 7.24 -4.06
N PHE A 140 -20.81 8.05 -4.14
CA PHE A 140 -20.92 9.50 -4.28
C PHE A 140 -21.66 9.90 -5.56
N ALA A 141 -21.31 9.29 -6.68
CA ALA A 141 -21.98 9.54 -7.95
C ALA A 141 -23.45 9.09 -7.92
N LEU A 142 -23.74 7.91 -7.36
CA LEU A 142 -25.11 7.41 -7.19
C LEU A 142 -25.95 8.33 -6.30
N THR A 143 -25.38 8.79 -5.18
CA THR A 143 -26.01 9.75 -4.27
C THR A 143 -26.35 11.06 -4.99
N LEU A 144 -25.39 11.60 -5.75
CA LEU A 144 -25.59 12.81 -6.54
C LEU A 144 -26.71 12.63 -7.57
N MET A 145 -26.66 11.55 -8.34
CA MET A 145 -27.67 11.30 -9.38
C MET A 145 -29.06 11.16 -8.78
N LYS A 146 -29.21 10.48 -7.64
CA LYS A 146 -30.49 10.37 -6.95
C LYS A 146 -30.96 11.72 -6.38
N ALA A 147 -30.07 12.52 -5.81
CA ALA A 147 -30.38 13.87 -5.31
C ALA A 147 -30.93 14.81 -6.42
N PHE A 148 -30.42 14.65 -7.64
CA PHE A 148 -30.85 15.38 -8.84
C PHE A 148 -31.97 14.67 -9.64
N CYS A 149 -32.58 13.60 -9.09
CA CYS A 149 -33.69 12.87 -9.73
C CYS A 149 -33.37 12.30 -11.12
N VAL A 150 -32.13 11.87 -11.32
CA VAL A 150 -31.71 11.19 -12.55
C VAL A 150 -32.08 9.72 -12.45
N ASP A 151 -33.32 9.35 -12.79
CA ASP A 151 -33.80 7.96 -12.67
C ASP A 151 -33.51 7.09 -13.91
N ASN A 152 -33.03 7.71 -15.01
CA ASN A 152 -32.69 6.98 -16.23
C ASN A 152 -31.41 6.14 -16.02
N ILE A 153 -31.57 4.82 -15.99
CA ILE A 153 -30.49 3.85 -15.72
C ILE A 153 -29.36 3.93 -16.76
N LEU A 154 -29.68 4.17 -18.04
CA LEU A 154 -28.65 4.35 -19.07
C LEU A 154 -27.80 5.60 -18.81
N THR A 155 -28.43 6.67 -18.35
CA THR A 155 -27.73 7.90 -17.97
C THR A 155 -26.82 7.65 -16.77
N GLN A 156 -27.35 6.97 -15.75
CA GLN A 156 -26.57 6.60 -14.55
C GLN A 156 -25.37 5.73 -14.91
N TRP A 157 -25.56 4.77 -15.81
CA TRP A 157 -24.48 3.92 -16.32
C TRP A 157 -23.38 4.76 -16.96
N TYR A 158 -23.70 5.67 -17.89
CA TYR A 158 -22.68 6.50 -18.53
C TYR A 158 -21.93 7.39 -17.54
N VAL A 159 -22.62 7.99 -16.56
CA VAL A 159 -21.96 8.81 -15.53
C VAL A 159 -20.95 7.98 -14.74
N LEU A 160 -21.35 6.80 -14.26
CA LEU A 160 -20.46 5.91 -13.51
C LEU A 160 -19.28 5.42 -14.34
N MET A 161 -19.53 5.03 -15.59
CA MET A 161 -18.48 4.59 -16.51
C MET A 161 -17.48 5.69 -16.81
N VAL A 162 -17.95 6.92 -17.07
CA VAL A 162 -17.09 8.09 -17.31
C VAL A 162 -16.22 8.35 -16.08
N LEU A 163 -16.79 8.38 -14.88
CA LEU A 163 -16.02 8.60 -13.65
C LEU A 163 -14.97 7.53 -13.40
N GLN A 164 -15.31 6.26 -13.62
CA GLN A 164 -14.35 5.16 -13.45
C GLN A 164 -13.27 5.14 -14.53
N LEU A 165 -13.59 5.52 -15.76
CA LEU A 165 -12.59 5.67 -16.82
C LEU A 165 -11.68 6.87 -16.59
N ILE A 166 -12.17 7.97 -16.01
CA ILE A 166 -11.30 9.08 -15.58
C ILE A 166 -10.27 8.56 -14.58
N GLU A 167 -10.71 7.86 -13.53
CA GLU A 167 -9.79 7.26 -12.55
C GLU A 167 -8.77 6.33 -13.23
N PHE A 168 -9.25 5.38 -14.03
CA PHE A 168 -8.41 4.43 -14.74
C PHE A 168 -7.35 5.12 -15.61
N ASN A 169 -7.74 6.16 -16.36
CA ASN A 169 -6.82 6.94 -17.19
C ASN A 169 -5.83 7.77 -16.36
N THR A 170 -6.20 8.25 -15.17
CA THR A 170 -5.22 8.90 -14.29
C THR A 170 -4.18 7.90 -13.79
N VAL A 171 -4.56 6.65 -13.51
CA VAL A 171 -3.61 5.59 -13.12
C VAL A 171 -2.69 5.26 -14.30
N LEU A 172 -3.24 4.99 -15.48
CA LEU A 172 -2.45 4.71 -16.68
C LEU A 172 -1.53 5.87 -17.06
N GLY A 173 -2.04 7.11 -16.99
CA GLY A 173 -1.30 8.31 -17.32
C GLY A 173 -0.09 8.50 -16.41
N ARG A 174 -0.21 8.20 -15.12
CA ARG A 174 0.92 8.26 -14.17
C ARG A 174 1.97 7.19 -14.45
N ILE A 175 1.54 5.95 -14.67
CA ILE A 175 2.45 4.85 -15.05
C ILE A 175 3.19 5.21 -16.35
N SER A 176 2.49 5.75 -17.34
CA SER A 176 3.11 6.22 -18.59
C SER A 176 4.05 7.41 -18.38
N ALA A 177 3.71 8.35 -17.49
CA ALA A 177 4.54 9.52 -17.19
C ALA A 177 5.85 9.18 -16.46
N GLU A 178 5.85 8.14 -15.62
CA GLU A 178 7.08 7.58 -15.04
C GLU A 178 8.03 7.05 -16.13
N ASN A 179 7.47 6.57 -17.24
CA ASN A 179 8.20 5.97 -18.35
C ASN A 179 8.71 6.96 -19.41
N LEU A 180 8.38 8.26 -19.30
CA LEU A 180 8.73 9.29 -20.28
C LEU A 180 10.06 10.00 -19.93
N GLU A 181 10.93 10.18 -20.93
CA GLU A 181 12.26 10.80 -20.78
C GLU A 181 12.22 12.35 -20.81
N GLY A 182 11.09 12.96 -21.20
CA GLY A 182 10.95 14.42 -21.34
C GLY A 182 10.31 15.12 -20.13
N ALA A 183 11.09 15.92 -19.39
CA ALA A 183 10.64 16.61 -18.16
C ALA A 183 9.42 17.54 -18.35
N LYS A 184 9.33 18.25 -19.49
CA LYS A 184 8.21 19.18 -19.77
C LYS A 184 6.89 18.43 -20.03
N PHE A 185 6.94 17.37 -20.84
CA PHE A 185 5.76 16.57 -21.15
C PHE A 185 5.30 15.77 -19.93
N LYS A 186 6.24 15.26 -19.14
CA LYS A 186 5.99 14.67 -17.83
C LYS A 186 5.20 15.66 -16.96
N SER A 187 5.71 16.88 -16.79
CA SER A 187 5.03 17.93 -16.01
C SER A 187 3.60 18.20 -16.49
N LEU A 188 3.36 18.33 -17.80
CA LEU A 188 2.02 18.59 -18.35
C LEU A 188 1.02 17.45 -18.04
N VAL A 189 1.41 16.19 -18.27
CA VAL A 189 0.58 15.02 -17.96
C VAL A 189 0.30 14.93 -16.46
N TYR A 190 1.29 15.24 -15.63
CA TYR A 190 1.12 15.32 -14.17
C TYR A 190 0.13 16.41 -13.77
N HIS A 191 0.17 17.59 -14.38
CA HIS A 191 -0.77 18.67 -14.10
C HIS A 191 -2.19 18.32 -14.54
N ILE A 192 -2.38 17.77 -15.74
CA ILE A 192 -3.72 17.38 -16.23
C ILE A 192 -4.34 16.29 -15.34
N THR A 193 -3.57 15.26 -14.97
CA THR A 193 -4.05 14.21 -14.06
C THR A 193 -4.30 14.69 -12.63
N TYR A 194 -3.87 15.92 -12.29
CA TYR A 194 -4.07 16.54 -11.00
C TYR A 194 -5.47 17.09 -10.79
N TRP A 195 -6.04 17.69 -11.85
CA TRP A 195 -7.40 18.26 -11.83
C TRP A 195 -8.48 17.20 -11.61
N PHE A 196 -8.18 15.94 -11.92
CA PHE A 196 -9.10 14.81 -11.80
C PHE A 196 -8.78 13.92 -10.59
N ARG A 197 -8.12 14.46 -9.57
CA ARG A 197 -7.82 13.73 -8.34
C ARG A 197 -9.09 13.49 -7.52
N ASP A 198 -9.03 12.45 -6.71
CA ASP A 198 -10.07 11.95 -5.81
C ASP A 198 -10.68 13.04 -4.94
N SER A 199 -9.83 13.87 -4.32
CA SER A 199 -10.24 14.98 -3.47
C SER A 199 -11.01 16.05 -4.24
N GLU A 200 -10.55 16.40 -5.45
CA GLU A 200 -11.16 17.44 -6.28
C GLU A 200 -12.54 17.01 -6.79
N LEU A 201 -12.64 15.78 -7.32
CA LEU A 201 -13.92 15.22 -7.80
C LEU A 201 -14.93 15.06 -6.66
N SER A 202 -14.49 14.55 -5.50
CA SER A 202 -15.37 14.39 -4.33
C SER A 202 -15.86 15.74 -3.82
N PHE A 203 -15.00 16.76 -3.81
CA PHE A 203 -15.35 18.12 -3.43
C PHE A 203 -16.36 18.74 -4.40
N LEU A 204 -16.18 18.58 -5.71
CA LEU A 204 -17.15 19.05 -6.71
C LEU A 204 -18.52 18.39 -6.55
N ILE A 205 -18.56 17.08 -6.27
CA ILE A 205 -19.80 16.35 -5.99
C ILE A 205 -20.48 16.91 -4.73
N LEU A 206 -19.73 17.18 -3.67
CA LEU A 206 -20.26 17.78 -2.45
C LEU A 206 -20.82 19.19 -2.72
N CYS A 207 -20.10 20.04 -3.46
CA CYS A 207 -20.59 21.36 -3.83
C CYS A 207 -21.90 21.29 -4.63
N ALA A 208 -22.03 20.31 -5.54
CA ALA A 208 -23.26 20.09 -6.28
C ALA A 208 -24.43 19.63 -5.38
N LEU A 209 -24.16 18.76 -4.40
CA LEU A 209 -25.14 18.33 -3.40
C LEU A 209 -25.60 19.51 -2.51
N ILE A 210 -24.67 20.33 -2.02
CA ILE A 210 -24.98 21.54 -1.25
C ILE A 210 -25.78 22.53 -2.10
N ALA A 211 -25.42 22.72 -3.37
CA ALA A 211 -26.17 23.60 -4.26
C ALA A 211 -27.62 23.09 -4.48
N ARG A 212 -27.82 21.78 -4.59
CA ARG A 212 -29.16 21.17 -4.68
C ARG A 212 -29.99 21.43 -3.41
N VAL A 213 -29.34 21.39 -2.26
CA VAL A 213 -29.90 21.69 -0.93
C VAL A 213 -30.30 23.17 -0.85
N VAL A 214 -29.41 24.10 -1.20
CA VAL A 214 -29.63 25.56 -1.04
C VAL A 214 -30.60 26.12 -2.10
N PHE A 215 -30.55 25.61 -3.34
CA PHE A 215 -31.31 26.13 -4.48
C PHE A 215 -32.24 25.06 -5.10
N PRO A 216 -33.28 24.61 -4.38
CA PRO A 216 -34.12 23.49 -4.82
C PRO A 216 -34.87 23.76 -6.12
N GLY A 217 -35.23 25.02 -6.40
CA GLY A 217 -35.98 25.42 -7.60
C GLY A 217 -35.15 25.73 -8.85
N HIS A 218 -33.82 25.88 -8.73
CA HIS A 218 -32.93 26.21 -9.86
C HIS A 218 -32.01 25.04 -10.27
N ALA A 219 -32.05 23.93 -9.54
CA ALA A 219 -31.19 22.76 -9.74
C ALA A 219 -31.70 21.75 -10.80
N LEU A 220 -32.67 22.12 -11.64
CA LEU A 220 -33.36 21.17 -12.53
C LEU A 220 -32.56 20.77 -13.79
N TYR A 221 -31.41 21.40 -14.05
CA TYR A 221 -30.58 21.11 -15.21
C TYR A 221 -29.18 20.66 -14.78
N PHE A 222 -29.09 19.52 -14.10
CA PHE A 222 -27.85 18.76 -14.18
C PHE A 222 -27.69 18.36 -15.66
N PRO A 223 -26.59 18.73 -16.35
CA PRO A 223 -26.48 18.55 -17.80
C PRO A 223 -26.18 17.09 -18.14
N THR A 224 -27.11 16.18 -17.89
CA THR A 224 -27.05 14.76 -18.26
C THR A 224 -27.67 14.54 -19.63
N SER A 225 -27.23 15.31 -20.63
CA SER A 225 -27.54 14.93 -22.00
C SER A 225 -26.83 13.60 -22.27
N VAL A 226 -27.62 12.54 -22.47
CA VAL A 226 -27.12 11.18 -22.74
C VAL A 226 -26.15 11.18 -23.93
N ASN A 227 -26.39 12.04 -24.92
CA ASN A 227 -25.51 12.19 -26.08
C ASN A 227 -24.13 12.75 -25.70
N ILE A 228 -24.08 13.76 -24.82
CA ILE A 228 -22.81 14.33 -24.34
C ILE A 228 -22.05 13.27 -23.54
N LEU A 229 -22.73 12.60 -22.60
CA LEU A 229 -22.12 11.55 -21.77
C LEU A 229 -21.61 10.37 -22.61
N ARG A 230 -22.36 9.94 -23.63
CA ARG A 230 -21.93 8.91 -24.57
C ARG A 230 -20.69 9.33 -25.34
N ASN A 231 -20.61 10.58 -25.80
CA ASN A 231 -19.45 11.10 -26.52
C ASN A 231 -18.24 11.21 -25.59
N CYS A 232 -18.42 11.68 -24.35
CA CYS A 232 -17.37 11.71 -23.33
C CYS A 232 -16.85 10.30 -23.01
N PHE A 233 -17.75 9.33 -22.84
CA PHE A 233 -17.39 7.94 -22.62
C PHE A 233 -16.58 7.39 -23.81
N ALA A 234 -17.06 7.58 -25.04
CA ALA A 234 -16.34 7.14 -26.24
C ALA A 234 -14.93 7.78 -26.33
N ALA A 235 -14.81 9.07 -26.06
CA ALA A 235 -13.52 9.76 -26.03
C ALA A 235 -12.58 9.17 -24.97
N LEU A 236 -13.07 8.93 -23.74
CA LEU A 236 -12.27 8.33 -22.67
C LEU A 236 -11.88 6.89 -22.97
N VAL A 237 -12.73 6.11 -23.64
CA VAL A 237 -12.38 4.77 -24.11
C VAL A 237 -11.21 4.84 -25.10
N VAL A 238 -11.27 5.73 -26.09
CA VAL A 238 -10.16 5.94 -27.04
C VAL A 238 -8.88 6.31 -26.30
N VAL A 239 -8.94 7.28 -25.38
CA VAL A 239 -7.80 7.68 -24.54
C VAL A 239 -7.25 6.49 -23.74
N SER A 240 -8.12 5.62 -23.22
CA SER A 240 -7.72 4.41 -22.49
C SER A 240 -6.94 3.45 -23.37
N PHE A 241 -7.43 3.17 -24.58
CA PHE A 241 -6.71 2.31 -25.54
C PHE A 241 -5.38 2.93 -25.95
N THR A 242 -5.33 4.25 -26.23
CA THR A 242 -4.08 4.95 -26.53
C THR A 242 -3.09 4.83 -25.39
N ASN A 243 -3.51 5.06 -24.15
CA ASN A 243 -2.66 4.92 -22.97
C ASN A 243 -2.13 3.50 -22.80
N VAL A 244 -2.97 2.47 -23.02
CA VAL A 244 -2.55 1.06 -22.97
C VAL A 244 -1.50 0.73 -24.03
N VAL A 245 -1.62 1.28 -25.24
CA VAL A 245 -0.62 1.12 -26.30
C VAL A 245 0.71 1.75 -25.90
N LEU A 246 0.68 2.92 -25.24
CA LEU A 246 1.86 3.66 -24.79
C LEU A 246 2.59 3.03 -23.59
N LEU A 247 1.95 2.13 -22.83
CA LEU A 247 2.59 1.46 -21.69
C LEU A 247 3.87 0.71 -22.13
N LYS A 248 4.96 0.82 -21.37
CA LYS A 248 6.20 0.05 -21.61
C LYS A 248 6.08 -1.39 -21.08
N MET A 249 5.13 -2.17 -21.62
CA MET A 249 4.86 -3.57 -21.23
C MET A 249 4.89 -4.52 -22.45
N LYS A 250 5.10 -5.83 -22.23
CA LYS A 250 5.02 -6.84 -23.29
C LYS A 250 3.63 -6.84 -23.94
N SER A 251 3.57 -7.01 -25.26
CA SER A 251 2.33 -6.95 -26.06
C SER A 251 1.20 -7.82 -25.51
N ARG A 252 1.50 -9.06 -25.08
CA ARG A 252 0.51 -9.97 -24.47
C ARG A 252 -0.25 -9.40 -23.27
N TYR A 253 0.38 -8.53 -22.47
CA TYR A 253 -0.25 -7.91 -21.30
C TYR A 253 -1.13 -6.73 -21.69
N LYS A 254 -0.72 -5.97 -22.72
CA LYS A 254 -1.54 -4.92 -23.32
C LYS A 254 -2.83 -5.50 -23.90
N VAL A 255 -2.72 -6.64 -24.59
CA VAL A 255 -3.88 -7.36 -25.15
C VAL A 255 -4.86 -7.75 -24.05
N ALA A 256 -4.39 -8.26 -22.91
CA ALA A 256 -5.28 -8.64 -21.81
C ALA A 256 -6.06 -7.44 -21.23
N ILE A 257 -5.39 -6.29 -21.05
CA ILE A 257 -6.04 -5.05 -20.59
C ILE A 257 -7.03 -4.54 -21.65
N ALA A 258 -6.63 -4.58 -22.92
CA ALA A 258 -7.47 -4.20 -24.05
C ALA A 258 -8.72 -5.07 -24.16
N VAL A 259 -8.63 -6.38 -23.89
CA VAL A 259 -9.80 -7.28 -23.83
C VAL A 259 -10.75 -6.86 -22.71
N CYS A 260 -10.24 -6.57 -21.50
CA CYS A 260 -11.07 -6.09 -20.40
C CYS A 260 -11.81 -4.79 -20.78
N LEU A 261 -11.11 -3.83 -21.39
CA LEU A 261 -11.71 -2.59 -21.88
C LEU A 261 -12.72 -2.85 -22.99
N ALA A 262 -12.42 -3.72 -23.95
CA ALA A 262 -13.31 -4.04 -25.06
C ALA A 262 -14.66 -4.57 -24.57
N THR A 263 -14.69 -5.39 -23.51
CA THR A 263 -15.96 -5.84 -22.90
C THR A 263 -16.84 -4.70 -22.40
N ARG A 264 -16.25 -3.56 -22.05
CA ARG A 264 -16.97 -2.34 -21.62
C ARG A 264 -17.45 -1.48 -22.79
N VAL A 265 -16.93 -1.72 -23.99
CA VAL A 265 -17.36 -1.05 -25.22
C VAL A 265 -18.52 -1.80 -25.88
N VAL A 266 -18.67 -3.11 -25.63
CA VAL A 266 -19.76 -3.94 -26.17
C VAL A 266 -21.15 -3.30 -26.00
N PRO A 267 -21.50 -2.68 -24.85
CA PRO A 267 -22.78 -2.00 -24.68
C PRO A 267 -22.99 -0.78 -25.60
N LEU A 268 -21.93 -0.15 -26.13
CA LEU A 268 -22.07 0.95 -27.10
C LEU A 268 -22.63 0.51 -28.45
N PHE A 269 -22.43 -0.75 -28.79
CA PHE A 269 -22.83 -1.31 -30.08
C PHE A 269 -24.18 -2.04 -30.01
N ASN A 270 -24.85 -2.03 -28.84
CA ASN A 270 -26.09 -2.79 -28.59
C ASN A 270 -25.97 -4.29 -28.94
N ILE A 271 -24.76 -4.86 -28.90
CA ILE A 271 -24.47 -6.24 -29.34
C ILE A 271 -25.00 -7.26 -28.33
N LEU A 272 -25.10 -6.89 -27.06
CA LEU A 272 -25.75 -7.69 -26.03
C LEU A 272 -26.99 -6.94 -25.57
N PRO A 273 -28.14 -7.61 -25.41
CA PRO A 273 -29.27 -6.98 -24.73
C PRO A 273 -28.77 -6.53 -23.36
N PHE A 274 -29.04 -5.27 -22.99
CA PHE A 274 -28.89 -4.81 -21.60
C PHE A 274 -29.86 -5.64 -20.75
N THR A 275 -29.46 -6.86 -20.41
CA THR A 275 -30.26 -7.81 -19.66
C THR A 275 -30.33 -7.29 -18.24
N ASN A 276 -31.49 -6.70 -17.94
CA ASN A 276 -31.91 -6.19 -16.65
C ASN A 276 -31.20 -4.90 -16.23
N ASN A 277 -31.76 -3.76 -16.66
CA ASN A 277 -31.48 -2.45 -16.09
C ASN A 277 -31.79 -2.44 -14.59
N SER A 278 -30.82 -2.84 -13.77
CA SER A 278 -30.91 -2.90 -12.32
C SER A 278 -29.74 -2.15 -11.69
N VAL A 279 -29.89 -1.73 -10.43
CA VAL A 279 -28.80 -1.13 -9.65
C VAL A 279 -27.59 -2.08 -9.56
N PHE A 280 -27.83 -3.39 -9.55
CA PHE A 280 -26.76 -4.39 -9.59
C PHE A 280 -25.92 -4.32 -10.85
N SER A 281 -26.51 -4.04 -12.01
CA SER A 281 -25.77 -3.90 -13.28
C SER A 281 -24.91 -2.64 -13.31
N LEU A 282 -25.38 -1.56 -12.70
CA LEU A 282 -24.59 -0.34 -12.50
C LEU A 282 -23.38 -0.59 -11.60
N LEU A 283 -23.59 -1.29 -10.47
CA LEU A 283 -22.55 -1.64 -9.52
C LEU A 283 -21.54 -2.65 -10.11
N SER A 284 -22.01 -3.71 -10.75
CA SER A 284 -21.20 -4.71 -11.46
C SER A 284 -20.30 -4.05 -12.51
N GLY A 285 -20.89 -3.19 -13.36
CA GLY A 285 -20.17 -2.47 -14.40
C GLY A 285 -19.06 -1.57 -13.85
N SER A 286 -19.40 -0.76 -12.84
CA SER A 286 -18.48 0.22 -12.26
C SER A 286 -17.39 -0.41 -11.40
N LEU A 287 -17.73 -1.44 -10.62
CA LEU A 287 -16.79 -2.18 -9.79
C LEU A 287 -15.78 -2.96 -10.64
N ALA A 288 -16.15 -3.47 -11.81
CA ALA A 288 -15.21 -4.14 -12.72
C ALA A 288 -14.12 -3.17 -13.23
N ILE A 289 -14.47 -1.93 -13.60
CA ILE A 289 -13.48 -0.92 -14.02
C ILE A 289 -12.65 -0.45 -12.82
N ALA A 290 -13.27 -0.24 -11.66
CA ALA A 290 -12.57 0.06 -10.42
C ALA A 290 -11.54 -1.02 -10.08
N LEU A 291 -11.93 -2.29 -10.17
CA LEU A 291 -11.06 -3.44 -9.93
C LEU A 291 -9.87 -3.46 -10.90
N LEU A 292 -10.12 -3.20 -12.19
CA LEU A 292 -9.05 -3.09 -13.19
C LEU A 292 -8.10 -1.93 -12.88
N SER A 293 -8.60 -0.78 -12.42
CA SER A 293 -7.80 0.38 -11.99
C SER A 293 -6.92 0.05 -10.78
N ILE A 294 -7.51 -0.55 -9.74
CA ILE A 294 -6.81 -1.01 -8.54
C ILE A 294 -5.72 -2.00 -8.94
N GLU A 295 -6.06 -2.98 -9.76
CA GLU A 295 -5.12 -4.04 -10.16
C GLU A 295 -3.98 -3.50 -11.02
N MET A 296 -4.24 -2.54 -11.92
CA MET A 296 -3.17 -1.86 -12.66
C MET A 296 -2.19 -1.14 -11.74
N HIS A 297 -2.70 -0.48 -10.69
CA HIS A 297 -1.86 0.18 -9.71
C HIS A 297 -1.02 -0.81 -8.90
N VAL A 298 -1.67 -1.84 -8.32
CA VAL A 298 -0.98 -2.88 -7.56
C VAL A 298 0.05 -3.61 -8.42
N SER A 299 -0.28 -3.93 -9.67
CA SER A 299 0.65 -4.54 -10.62
C SER A 299 1.88 -3.65 -10.88
N ASN A 300 1.70 -2.34 -10.99
CA ASN A 300 2.82 -1.41 -11.16
C ASN A 300 3.71 -1.37 -9.92
N VAL A 301 3.13 -1.27 -8.71
CA VAL A 301 3.90 -1.25 -7.46
C VAL A 301 4.67 -2.56 -7.26
N ALA A 302 4.03 -3.69 -7.58
CA ALA A 302 4.63 -5.02 -7.48
C ALA A 302 5.54 -5.40 -8.67
N GLN A 303 5.65 -4.53 -9.69
CA GLN A 303 6.40 -4.78 -10.93
C GLN A 303 5.99 -6.09 -11.63
N ARG A 304 4.69 -6.39 -11.62
CA ARG A 304 4.12 -7.63 -12.19
C ARG A 304 3.12 -7.37 -13.30
N ARG A 305 2.69 -8.44 -13.95
CA ARG A 305 1.55 -8.43 -14.89
C ARG A 305 0.22 -8.37 -14.14
N VAL A 306 -0.82 -7.88 -14.81
CA VAL A 306 -2.22 -7.97 -14.36
C VAL A 306 -2.58 -9.42 -14.06
N HIS A 307 -3.23 -9.63 -12.92
CA HIS A 307 -3.63 -10.93 -12.42
C HIS A 307 -4.74 -11.53 -13.28
N ALA A 308 -4.63 -12.82 -13.61
CA ALA A 308 -5.57 -13.50 -14.50
C ALA A 308 -7.02 -13.48 -13.97
N ALA A 309 -7.19 -13.62 -12.65
CA ALA A 309 -8.51 -13.55 -12.02
C ALA A 309 -9.25 -12.23 -12.30
N VAL A 310 -8.55 -11.09 -12.32
CA VAL A 310 -9.19 -9.79 -12.62
C VAL A 310 -9.67 -9.75 -14.07
N ILE A 311 -8.90 -10.31 -14.99
CA ILE A 311 -9.31 -10.42 -16.40
C ILE A 311 -10.57 -11.28 -16.51
N CYS A 312 -10.62 -12.43 -15.82
CA CYS A 312 -11.80 -13.29 -15.79
C CYS A 312 -13.02 -12.60 -15.16
N ILE A 313 -12.84 -11.85 -14.08
CA ILE A 313 -13.93 -11.10 -13.42
C ILE A 313 -14.45 -10.00 -14.35
N CYS A 314 -13.55 -9.24 -15.00
CA CYS A 314 -13.91 -8.20 -15.95
C CYS A 314 -14.62 -8.77 -17.18
N VAL A 315 -14.16 -9.88 -17.75
CA VAL A 315 -14.86 -10.48 -18.90
C VAL A 315 -16.20 -11.10 -18.45
N GLY A 316 -16.20 -11.78 -17.30
CA GLY A 316 -17.36 -12.46 -16.74
C GLY A 316 -18.45 -11.53 -16.22
N SER A 317 -18.15 -10.25 -15.92
CA SER A 317 -19.19 -9.33 -15.41
C SER A 317 -20.32 -9.06 -16.39
N VAL A 318 -20.10 -9.30 -17.68
CA VAL A 318 -21.13 -9.13 -18.71
C VAL A 318 -22.15 -10.27 -18.64
N LEU A 319 -21.81 -11.40 -18.01
CA LEU A 319 -22.65 -12.59 -17.95
C LEU A 319 -23.54 -12.63 -16.70
N ASN A 320 -23.03 -12.16 -15.55
CA ASN A 320 -23.77 -12.19 -14.29
C ASN A 320 -23.29 -11.10 -13.31
N ASP A 321 -24.20 -10.18 -12.99
CA ASP A 321 -23.89 -9.02 -12.13
C ASP A 321 -23.58 -9.42 -10.68
N VAL A 322 -24.41 -10.30 -10.10
CA VAL A 322 -24.26 -10.71 -8.69
C VAL A 322 -22.94 -11.45 -8.50
N LEU A 323 -22.62 -12.39 -9.40
CA LEU A 323 -21.37 -13.13 -9.36
C LEU A 323 -20.17 -12.21 -9.55
N SER A 324 -20.28 -11.20 -10.42
CA SER A 324 -19.18 -10.26 -10.62
C SER A 324 -18.93 -9.37 -9.42
N ILE A 325 -19.98 -8.85 -8.78
CA ILE A 325 -19.85 -8.06 -7.55
C ILE A 325 -19.20 -8.92 -6.46
N ALA A 326 -19.72 -10.13 -6.23
CA ALA A 326 -19.18 -11.04 -5.23
C ALA A 326 -17.71 -11.40 -5.51
N ALA A 327 -17.37 -11.73 -6.76
CA ALA A 327 -16.01 -12.06 -7.15
C ALA A 327 -15.05 -10.87 -7.03
N SER A 328 -15.50 -9.65 -7.35
CA SER A 328 -14.70 -8.43 -7.20
C SER A 328 -14.40 -8.14 -5.73
N VAL A 329 -15.41 -8.23 -4.87
CA VAL A 329 -15.24 -8.05 -3.41
C VAL A 329 -14.32 -9.12 -2.84
N LEU A 330 -14.53 -10.40 -3.19
CA LEU A 330 -13.69 -11.50 -2.73
C LEU A 330 -12.23 -11.34 -3.18
N TYR A 331 -12.01 -10.91 -4.43
CA TYR A 331 -10.67 -10.63 -4.95
C TYR A 331 -9.99 -9.52 -4.14
N ILE A 332 -10.68 -8.40 -3.91
CA ILE A 332 -10.14 -7.25 -3.18
C ILE A 332 -9.78 -7.64 -1.74
N VAL A 333 -10.71 -8.30 -1.03
CA VAL A 333 -10.49 -8.73 0.36
C VAL A 333 -9.37 -9.75 0.44
N GLY A 334 -9.36 -10.76 -0.44
CA GLY A 334 -8.31 -11.78 -0.49
C GLY A 334 -6.93 -11.19 -0.78
N MET A 335 -6.85 -10.26 -1.74
CA MET A 335 -5.61 -9.58 -2.11
C MET A 335 -5.06 -8.71 -0.97
N LEU A 336 -5.92 -7.94 -0.29
CA LEU A 336 -5.52 -7.13 0.87
C LEU A 336 -5.11 -8.00 2.07
N ALA A 337 -5.82 -9.10 2.32
CA ALA A 337 -5.50 -10.03 3.40
C ALA A 337 -4.15 -10.74 3.16
N ASP A 338 -3.91 -11.20 1.92
CA ASP A 338 -2.65 -11.83 1.54
C ASP A 338 -1.47 -10.85 1.63
N LEU A 339 -1.64 -9.59 1.18
CA LEU A 339 -0.63 -8.55 1.37
C LEU A 339 -0.37 -8.26 2.85
N SER A 340 -1.41 -8.16 3.67
CA SER A 340 -1.26 -7.91 5.11
C SER A 340 -0.48 -9.03 5.79
N TYR A 341 -0.86 -10.29 5.53
CA TYR A 341 -0.19 -11.46 6.09
C TYR A 341 1.27 -11.56 5.63
N SER A 342 1.50 -11.38 4.33
CA SER A 342 2.81 -11.62 3.74
C SER A 342 3.83 -10.51 3.98
N THR A 343 3.40 -9.24 3.99
CA THR A 343 4.26 -8.09 4.34
C THR A 343 4.36 -7.87 5.86
N ARG A 344 3.57 -8.61 6.65
CA ARG A 344 3.40 -8.43 8.10
C ARG A 344 3.02 -7.00 8.49
N ILE A 345 2.28 -6.33 7.62
CA ILE A 345 1.73 -5.01 7.88
C ILE A 345 0.27 -5.22 8.29
N PRO A 346 -0.10 -4.90 9.55
CA PRO A 346 -1.49 -5.01 9.96
C PRO A 346 -2.37 -3.98 9.22
N LEU A 347 -3.56 -4.39 8.80
CA LEU A 347 -4.51 -3.49 8.13
C LEU A 347 -5.13 -2.48 9.08
N PHE A 348 -5.54 -2.91 10.27
CA PHE A 348 -6.36 -2.10 11.21
C PHE A 348 -5.67 -1.83 12.55
N VAL A 349 -4.34 -2.00 12.61
CA VAL A 349 -3.53 -1.64 13.77
C VAL A 349 -2.48 -0.63 13.32
N PRO A 350 -2.24 0.46 14.07
CA PRO A 350 -1.18 1.40 13.75
C PRO A 350 0.18 0.70 13.67
N VAL A 351 0.94 1.01 12.63
CA VAL A 351 2.28 0.47 12.46
C VAL A 351 3.24 1.24 13.34
N LYS A 352 3.99 0.50 14.17
CA LYS A 352 5.03 1.02 15.04
C LYS A 352 6.35 0.34 14.71
N ASN A 353 7.19 1.06 13.97
CA ASN A 353 8.50 0.58 13.53
C ASN A 353 9.50 0.60 14.69
N VAL A 354 10.02 -0.58 14.99
CA VAL A 354 11.16 -0.78 15.88
C VAL A 354 12.41 -0.92 15.01
N PHE A 355 13.46 -0.20 15.36
CA PHE A 355 14.76 -0.33 14.74
C PHE A 355 15.76 -0.96 15.69
N CYS A 356 16.54 -1.90 15.20
CA CYS A 356 17.75 -2.35 15.87
C CYS A 356 18.84 -2.58 14.83
N ASP A 357 20.09 -2.43 15.21
CA ASP A 357 21.23 -2.60 14.34
C ASP A 357 22.27 -3.54 14.95
N GLY A 358 23.17 -4.00 14.10
CA GLY A 358 24.24 -4.87 14.53
C GLY A 358 25.06 -5.40 13.35
N VAL A 359 26.14 -6.08 13.72
CA VAL A 359 26.99 -6.76 12.74
C VAL A 359 26.28 -8.02 12.24
N PHE A 360 25.66 -8.80 13.12
CA PHE A 360 24.99 -10.07 12.78
C PHE A 360 25.91 -11.10 12.08
N ASP A 361 27.21 -11.08 12.38
CA ASP A 361 28.19 -12.05 11.88
C ASP A 361 27.97 -13.44 12.50
N LEU A 362 28.06 -14.49 11.67
CA LEU A 362 27.67 -15.87 12.00
C LEU A 362 26.30 -15.91 12.70
N CYS A 363 25.25 -15.47 11.99
CA CYS A 363 23.92 -15.26 12.57
C CYS A 363 23.41 -16.47 13.38
N HIS A 364 23.23 -16.29 14.70
CA HIS A 364 22.96 -17.37 15.64
C HIS A 364 21.73 -17.09 16.54
N ALA A 365 21.38 -18.03 17.41
CA ALA A 365 20.21 -17.93 18.29
C ALA A 365 20.19 -16.65 19.14
N GLY A 366 21.35 -16.21 19.66
CA GLY A 366 21.45 -14.93 20.38
C GLY A 366 20.98 -13.71 19.58
N HIS A 367 21.31 -13.61 18.29
CA HIS A 367 20.78 -12.55 17.44
C HIS A 367 19.27 -12.69 17.26
N LYS A 368 18.77 -13.90 17.00
CA LYS A 368 17.33 -14.15 16.79
C LYS A 368 16.49 -13.81 18.03
N ASN A 369 16.99 -14.13 19.22
CA ASN A 369 16.36 -13.76 20.50
C ASN A 369 16.38 -12.24 20.72
N PHE A 370 17.49 -11.57 20.41
CA PHE A 370 17.56 -10.10 20.46
C PHE A 370 16.54 -9.45 19.52
N LEU A 371 16.43 -9.92 18.27
CA LEU A 371 15.43 -9.45 17.32
C LEU A 371 13.99 -9.69 17.82
N GLN A 372 13.73 -10.83 18.46
CA GLN A 372 12.44 -11.13 19.08
C GLN A 372 12.12 -10.17 20.23
N ASN A 373 13.08 -9.91 21.11
CA ASN A 373 12.93 -9.00 22.24
C ASN A 373 12.72 -7.56 21.77
N ALA A 374 13.44 -7.14 20.73
CA ALA A 374 13.26 -5.82 20.12
C ALA A 374 11.82 -5.63 19.62
N LEU A 375 11.26 -6.63 18.94
CA LEU A 375 9.91 -6.56 18.37
C LEU A 375 8.82 -6.31 19.44
N VAL A 376 9.03 -6.64 20.72
CA VAL A 376 8.07 -6.37 21.81
C VAL A 376 7.69 -4.88 21.92
N HIS A 377 8.56 -3.97 21.48
CA HIS A 377 8.31 -2.53 21.55
C HIS A 377 7.46 -1.95 20.41
N GLY A 378 7.05 -2.79 19.45
CA GLY A 378 6.21 -2.39 18.31
C GLY A 378 5.65 -3.60 17.57
N ASN A 379 5.42 -3.46 16.28
CA ASN A 379 4.84 -4.53 15.45
C ASN A 379 5.49 -4.69 14.07
N ARG A 380 6.51 -3.88 13.77
CA ARG A 380 7.30 -3.97 12.53
C ARG A 380 8.78 -3.78 12.86
N LEU A 381 9.61 -4.79 12.58
CA LEU A 381 11.03 -4.75 12.92
C LEU A 381 11.87 -4.41 11.69
N VAL A 382 12.59 -3.30 11.78
CA VAL A 382 13.56 -2.82 10.79
C VAL A 382 14.95 -3.08 11.34
N VAL A 383 15.78 -3.82 10.61
CA VAL A 383 17.12 -4.22 11.08
C VAL A 383 18.21 -3.58 10.24
N GLY A 384 19.09 -2.81 10.88
CA GLY A 384 20.29 -2.27 10.25
C GLY A 384 21.44 -3.27 10.30
N VAL A 385 21.98 -3.67 9.14
CA VAL A 385 23.17 -4.52 9.07
C VAL A 385 24.38 -3.66 8.78
N CYS A 386 25.34 -3.63 9.71
CA CYS A 386 26.52 -2.79 9.58
C CYS A 386 27.42 -3.21 8.41
N GLY A 387 27.97 -2.25 7.67
CA GLY A 387 28.86 -2.51 6.53
C GLY A 387 30.22 -3.07 6.96
N ASP A 388 30.87 -3.84 6.08
CA ASP A 388 32.15 -4.50 6.40
C ASP A 388 33.25 -3.49 6.78
N ASP A 389 33.37 -2.39 6.03
CA ASP A 389 34.41 -1.37 6.23
C ASP A 389 34.28 -0.67 7.60
N GLU A 390 33.05 -0.32 8.00
CA GLU A 390 32.80 0.28 9.31
C GLU A 390 32.99 -0.73 10.46
N CYS A 391 32.64 -1.99 10.24
CA CYS A 391 32.84 -3.05 11.25
C CYS A 391 34.32 -3.30 11.52
N GLU A 392 35.15 -3.23 10.47
CA GLU A 392 36.61 -3.40 10.56
C GLU A 392 37.24 -2.30 11.44
N VAL A 393 36.83 -1.05 11.26
CA VAL A 393 37.28 0.09 12.09
C VAL A 393 36.77 -0.01 13.53
N TYR A 394 35.54 -0.47 13.73
CA TYR A 394 34.93 -0.56 15.06
C TYR A 394 35.52 -1.67 15.93
N LYS A 395 35.68 -2.88 15.36
CA LYS A 395 36.15 -4.06 16.09
C LYS A 395 37.05 -4.95 15.23
N ARG A 396 36.44 -5.76 14.39
CA ARG A 396 37.10 -6.71 13.51
C ARG A 396 36.29 -6.82 12.23
N ARG A 397 36.96 -7.17 11.14
CA ARG A 397 36.26 -7.55 9.92
C ARG A 397 35.36 -8.77 10.19
N PRO A 398 34.07 -8.74 9.79
CA PRO A 398 33.18 -9.90 9.86
C PRO A 398 33.71 -11.08 9.05
N ILE A 399 33.39 -12.31 9.46
CA ILE A 399 33.72 -13.51 8.66
C ILE A 399 32.77 -13.59 7.46
N MET A 400 31.48 -13.36 7.69
CA MET A 400 30.48 -13.27 6.64
C MET A 400 30.48 -11.86 6.03
N THR A 401 30.47 -11.77 4.71
CA THR A 401 30.32 -10.50 3.96
C THR A 401 29.01 -9.81 4.33
N THR A 402 28.94 -8.49 4.09
CA THR A 402 27.71 -7.72 4.31
C THR A 402 26.51 -8.33 3.57
N ALA A 403 26.70 -8.80 2.34
CA ALA A 403 25.63 -9.40 1.54
C ALA A 403 25.11 -10.71 2.17
N GLU A 404 26.00 -11.57 2.66
CA GLU A 404 25.63 -12.80 3.36
C GLU A 404 24.88 -12.49 4.66
N ARG A 405 25.37 -11.54 5.46
CA ARG A 405 24.72 -11.14 6.72
C ARG A 405 23.34 -10.53 6.48
N VAL A 406 23.19 -9.68 5.45
CA VAL A 406 21.90 -9.14 5.04
C VAL A 406 20.92 -10.27 4.68
N ASN A 407 21.36 -11.27 3.93
CA ASN A 407 20.52 -12.40 3.56
C ASN A 407 20.10 -13.23 4.79
N GLU A 408 21.01 -13.52 5.71
CA GLU A 408 20.70 -14.23 6.95
C GLU A 408 19.67 -13.48 7.82
N VAL A 409 19.84 -12.17 7.96
CA VAL A 409 18.92 -11.33 8.73
C VAL A 409 17.55 -11.25 8.04
N LYS A 410 17.48 -11.17 6.70
CA LYS A 410 16.21 -11.22 5.95
C LYS A 410 15.43 -12.51 6.19
N MET A 411 16.11 -13.63 6.37
CA MET A 411 15.48 -14.93 6.63
C MET A 411 14.98 -15.10 8.07
N CYS A 412 15.27 -14.14 8.96
CA CYS A 412 14.79 -14.21 10.34
C CYS A 412 13.28 -13.94 10.44
N LYS A 413 12.56 -14.84 11.12
CA LYS A 413 11.09 -14.81 11.26
C LYS A 413 10.51 -13.48 11.75
N PHE A 414 11.25 -12.72 12.55
CA PHE A 414 10.75 -11.48 13.16
C PHE A 414 11.04 -10.22 12.32
N VAL A 415 11.92 -10.32 11.33
CA VAL A 415 12.42 -9.17 10.57
C VAL A 415 11.46 -8.82 9.44
N SER A 416 11.06 -7.55 9.37
CA SER A 416 10.17 -7.01 8.32
C SER A 416 10.94 -6.31 7.21
N GLN A 417 12.06 -5.66 7.53
CA GLN A 417 12.88 -4.91 6.58
C GLN A 417 14.33 -4.93 7.04
N VAL A 418 15.26 -5.01 6.08
CA VAL A 418 16.71 -4.92 6.34
C VAL A 418 17.29 -3.70 5.64
N ILE A 419 18.03 -2.90 6.38
CA ILE A 419 18.79 -1.76 5.87
C ILE A 419 20.26 -2.21 5.75
N PRO A 420 20.78 -2.41 4.52
CA PRO A 420 22.18 -2.75 4.34
C PRO A 420 23.07 -1.53 4.61
N ASN A 421 24.32 -1.77 5.02
CA ASN A 421 25.31 -0.72 5.31
C ASN A 421 24.80 0.33 6.32
N SER A 422 24.13 -0.13 7.37
CA SER A 422 23.76 0.73 8.50
C SER A 422 25.01 1.26 9.18
N PRO A 423 25.07 2.54 9.57
CA PRO A 423 26.24 3.08 10.28
C PRO A 423 26.40 2.38 11.63
N VAL A 424 27.63 2.03 12.00
CA VAL A 424 27.97 1.42 13.31
C VAL A 424 27.87 2.45 14.42
N SER A 425 28.28 3.68 14.15
CA SER A 425 28.12 4.83 15.03
C SER A 425 27.55 5.99 14.23
N GLY A 426 26.46 6.59 14.70
CA GLY A 426 25.84 7.73 14.03
C GLY A 426 24.49 7.44 13.40
N ILE A 427 23.60 6.75 14.12
CA ILE A 427 22.17 6.80 13.80
C ILE A 427 21.74 8.27 13.85
N THR A 428 21.38 8.84 12.70
CA THR A 428 21.02 10.26 12.61
C THR A 428 19.51 10.48 12.74
N GLU A 429 19.10 11.71 13.04
CA GLU A 429 17.69 12.06 13.09
C GLU A 429 17.04 11.97 11.70
N GLU A 430 17.80 12.23 10.64
CA GLU A 430 17.37 12.07 9.25
C GLU A 430 17.09 10.59 8.94
N MET A 431 17.94 9.67 9.40
CA MET A 431 17.69 8.23 9.26
C MET A 431 16.42 7.81 10.01
N ILE A 432 16.25 8.29 11.26
CA ILE A 432 15.07 8.01 12.08
C ILE A 432 13.78 8.49 11.40
N LYS A 433 13.80 9.69 10.81
CA LYS A 433 12.66 10.25 10.06
C LYS A 433 12.42 9.49 8.76
N ARG A 434 13.47 9.25 7.96
CA ARG A 434 13.40 8.59 6.65
C ARG A 434 12.81 7.18 6.72
N TYR A 435 13.14 6.43 7.77
CA TYR A 435 12.63 5.07 7.97
C TYR A 435 11.43 5.01 8.91
N ASN A 436 10.84 6.16 9.27
CA ASN A 436 9.71 6.25 10.19
C ASN A 436 9.93 5.46 11.49
N ILE A 437 11.11 5.55 12.09
CA ILE A 437 11.51 4.78 13.28
C ILE A 437 10.85 5.40 14.52
N HIS A 438 10.14 4.56 15.28
CA HIS A 438 9.43 4.97 16.50
C HIS A 438 10.22 4.65 17.76
N VAL A 439 10.90 3.50 17.76
CA VAL A 439 11.70 3.01 18.89
C VAL A 439 13.00 2.45 18.35
N VAL A 440 14.11 2.73 19.03
CA VAL A 440 15.40 2.09 18.76
C VAL A 440 15.71 1.13 19.90
N VAL A 441 16.10 -0.10 19.59
CA VAL A 441 16.47 -1.12 20.58
C VAL A 441 17.93 -1.48 20.40
N CYS A 442 18.70 -1.39 21.47
CA CYS A 442 20.10 -1.81 21.52
C CYS A 442 20.32 -2.86 22.63
N GLY A 443 21.54 -3.44 22.68
CA GLY A 443 21.92 -4.32 23.78
C GLY A 443 22.07 -3.56 25.11
N ASP A 444 21.80 -4.24 26.23
CA ASP A 444 21.96 -3.66 27.57
C ASP A 444 23.36 -3.10 27.86
N GLU A 445 24.40 -3.59 27.16
CA GLU A 445 25.76 -3.04 27.27
C GLU A 445 25.87 -1.55 26.88
N TYR A 446 24.93 -1.03 26.09
CA TYR A 446 24.90 0.37 25.69
C TYR A 446 24.02 1.23 26.61
N ASN A 447 23.47 0.68 27.69
CA ASN A 447 22.58 1.40 28.61
C ASN A 447 23.30 2.30 29.63
N HIS A 448 24.10 3.24 29.12
CA HIS A 448 24.85 4.18 29.95
C HIS A 448 24.86 5.58 29.30
N PRO A 449 24.95 6.66 30.10
CA PRO A 449 24.85 8.04 29.58
C PRO A 449 25.96 8.43 28.61
N ASP A 450 27.15 7.85 28.78
CA ASP A 450 28.35 8.17 27.99
C ASP A 450 28.43 7.41 26.66
N ASP A 451 27.38 6.67 26.30
CA ASP A 451 27.31 5.92 25.05
C ASP A 451 27.29 6.84 23.82
N LYS A 452 28.31 6.72 22.98
CA LYS A 452 28.41 7.47 21.72
C LYS A 452 27.61 6.88 20.56
N TYR A 453 27.25 5.60 20.62
CA TYR A 453 26.64 4.88 19.50
C TYR A 453 25.15 5.23 19.34
N TYR A 454 24.41 5.30 20.45
CA TYR A 454 22.96 5.56 20.49
C TYR A 454 22.61 6.92 21.12
N ALA A 455 23.50 7.91 21.02
CA ALA A 455 23.29 9.25 21.60
C ALA A 455 22.05 9.97 21.04
N VAL A 456 21.79 9.89 19.73
CA VAL A 456 20.62 10.54 19.09
C VAL A 456 19.30 9.88 19.55
N PRO A 457 19.10 8.56 19.44
CA PRO A 457 17.90 7.91 19.97
C PRO A 457 17.68 8.14 21.48
N ARG A 458 18.75 8.20 22.27
CA ARG A 458 18.68 8.49 23.71
C ARG A 458 18.16 9.91 23.97
N ARG A 459 18.73 10.91 23.30
CA ARG A 459 18.30 12.32 23.39
C ARG A 459 16.86 12.52 22.93
N MET A 460 16.39 11.74 21.95
CA MET A 460 14.99 11.74 21.49
C MET A 460 14.03 10.99 22.42
N GLY A 461 14.51 10.26 23.44
CA GLY A 461 13.68 9.49 24.38
C GLY A 461 13.15 8.17 23.82
N ILE A 462 13.60 7.74 22.64
CA ILE A 462 13.08 6.58 21.91
C ILE A 462 13.95 5.32 22.06
N LEU A 463 15.08 5.40 22.79
CA LEU A 463 15.97 4.27 23.04
C LEU A 463 15.36 3.29 24.07
N ARG A 464 15.41 2.00 23.77
CA ARG A 464 15.08 0.88 24.66
C ARG A 464 16.22 -0.13 24.60
N THR A 465 16.30 -1.02 25.58
CA THR A 465 17.37 -2.01 25.66
C THR A 465 16.81 -3.41 25.75
N ALA A 466 17.57 -4.38 25.28
CA ALA A 466 17.22 -5.79 25.36
C ALA A 466 18.41 -6.62 25.87
N PRO A 467 18.15 -7.68 26.65
CA PRO A 467 19.21 -8.50 27.22
C PRO A 467 19.90 -9.35 26.16
N ARG A 468 21.17 -9.63 26.41
CA ARG A 468 21.92 -10.64 25.67
C ARG A 468 21.46 -12.04 26.05
N THR A 469 21.65 -12.98 25.13
CA THR A 469 21.49 -14.41 25.41
C THR A 469 22.83 -14.96 25.90
N ASP A 470 22.84 -15.53 27.10
CA ASP A 470 24.05 -16.12 27.69
C ASP A 470 24.48 -17.40 26.95
N GLY A 471 25.79 -17.68 26.97
CA GLY A 471 26.36 -18.92 26.43
C GLY A 471 26.48 -19.00 24.89
N ILE A 472 26.08 -17.96 24.15
CA ILE A 472 26.24 -17.89 22.69
C ILE A 472 26.64 -16.48 22.22
N SER A 473 27.71 -16.42 21.42
CA SER A 473 28.14 -15.20 20.73
C SER A 473 29.00 -15.57 19.52
N THR A 474 29.19 -14.64 18.58
CA THR A 474 30.09 -14.86 17.45
C THR A 474 31.51 -15.22 17.90
N SER A 475 32.02 -14.55 18.94
CA SER A 475 33.36 -14.85 19.50
C SER A 475 33.44 -16.26 20.08
N GLU A 476 32.39 -16.68 20.78
CA GLU A 476 32.28 -18.03 21.36
C GLU A 476 32.22 -19.11 20.28
N LEU A 477 31.45 -18.88 19.20
CA LEU A 477 31.39 -19.81 18.06
C LEU A 477 32.76 -19.93 17.37
N ILE A 478 33.45 -18.81 17.16
CA ILE A 478 34.81 -18.80 16.60
C ILE A 478 35.78 -19.54 17.51
N ALA A 479 35.71 -19.33 18.83
CA ALA A 479 36.56 -20.02 19.79
C ALA A 479 36.35 -21.54 19.77
N ARG A 480 35.10 -22.01 19.71
CA ARG A 480 34.77 -23.45 19.57
C ARG A 480 35.33 -24.05 18.29
N ILE A 481 35.18 -23.36 17.16
CA ILE A 481 35.70 -23.84 15.86
C ILE A 481 37.24 -23.91 15.89
N ARG A 482 37.91 -22.91 16.47
CA ARG A 482 39.37 -22.91 16.60
C ARG A 482 39.86 -24.04 17.49
N ALA A 483 39.22 -24.26 18.64
CA ALA A 483 39.57 -25.33 19.57
C ALA A 483 39.47 -26.72 18.91
N GLU A 484 38.44 -26.96 18.10
CA GLU A 484 38.30 -28.21 17.34
C GLU A 484 39.41 -28.39 16.29
N ASN A 485 39.72 -27.33 15.55
CA ASN A 485 40.77 -27.37 14.53
C ASN A 485 42.16 -27.62 15.15
N ASP A 486 42.45 -27.00 16.30
CA ASP A 486 43.70 -27.19 17.02
C ASP A 486 43.82 -28.64 17.56
N ALA A 487 42.71 -29.21 18.04
CA ALA A 487 42.67 -30.61 18.48
C ALA A 487 42.90 -31.59 17.30
N ASP A 488 42.30 -31.32 16.15
CA ASP A 488 42.49 -32.09 14.92
C ASP A 488 43.93 -32.04 14.40
N LEU A 489 44.54 -30.85 14.41
CA LEU A 489 45.94 -30.66 14.04
C LEU A 489 46.87 -31.43 14.97
N ALA A 490 46.65 -31.33 16.29
CA ALA A 490 47.42 -32.07 17.28
C ALA A 490 47.29 -33.60 17.12
N ALA A 491 46.09 -34.09 16.78
CA ALA A 491 45.86 -35.51 16.49
C ALA A 491 46.60 -35.98 15.23
N LYS A 492 46.56 -35.18 14.15
CA LYS A 492 47.27 -35.46 12.89
C LYS A 492 48.79 -35.44 13.08
N ASP A 493 49.33 -34.48 13.82
CA ASP A 493 50.77 -34.41 14.11
C ASP A 493 51.23 -35.61 14.93
N LYS A 494 50.43 -36.05 15.92
CA LYS A 494 50.72 -37.27 16.69
C LYS A 494 50.67 -38.54 15.83
N ALA A 495 49.75 -38.63 14.87
CA ALA A 495 49.67 -39.75 13.92
C ALA A 495 50.85 -39.77 12.94
N ARG A 496 51.25 -38.61 12.44
CA ARG A 496 52.39 -38.45 11.53
C ARG A 496 53.73 -38.77 12.22
N ASN A 497 53.91 -38.35 13.47
CA ASN A 497 55.08 -38.73 14.28
C ASN A 497 55.13 -40.22 14.59
N ARG A 498 54.00 -40.94 14.64
CA ARG A 498 53.96 -42.40 14.78
C ARG A 498 54.31 -43.15 13.50
N GLN A 499 54.04 -42.59 12.32
CA GLN A 499 54.38 -43.19 11.03
C GLN A 499 55.83 -42.93 10.59
N ALA A 500 56.48 -41.89 11.12
CA ALA A 500 57.86 -41.53 10.80
C ALA A 500 58.93 -42.39 11.49
N VAL A 501 58.54 -43.41 12.27
CA VAL A 501 59.48 -44.37 12.89
C VAL A 501 59.26 -45.77 12.31
N PRO A 502 59.95 -46.14 11.22
CA PRO A 502 60.39 -47.50 10.97
C PRO A 502 61.87 -47.64 11.36
N GLU A 503 62.12 -48.72 12.10
CA GLU A 503 63.36 -49.17 12.71
C GLU A 503 64.62 -49.00 11.85
N GLY A 504 65.58 -48.26 12.39
CA GLY A 504 66.98 -48.35 12.02
C GLY A 504 67.82 -48.57 13.27
N SER A 505 67.80 -49.79 13.83
CA SER A 505 68.83 -50.24 14.78
C SER A 505 68.76 -51.75 15.05
N GLN A 506 69.44 -52.56 14.24
CA GLN A 506 70.26 -53.67 14.74
C GLN A 506 71.49 -53.83 13.82
N LEU A 507 72.57 -53.14 14.21
CA LEU A 507 73.95 -53.52 13.89
C LEU A 507 74.47 -54.26 15.12
N GLN A 508 74.61 -55.58 15.02
CA GLN A 508 75.69 -56.38 15.61
C GLN A 508 75.69 -57.79 15.01
#